data_AF-A0A932T560-F1
#
_entry.id   AF-A0A932T560-F1
#
_cell.length_a   1.000
_cell.length_b   1.000
_cell.length_c   1.000
_cell.angle_alpha   90.00
_cell.angle_beta   90.00
_cell.angle_gamma   90.00
#
_symmetry.space_group_name_H-M   'P 1'
#
loop_
_entity.id
_entity.type
_entity.pdbx_description
1 polymer ?
#
loop_
_entity_poly.entity_id
_entity_poly.type
_entity_poly.pdbx_seq_one_letter_code
_entity_poly.pdbx_strand_id
1 'polypeptide(L)' 'MSSQTISLEKLTEFSNLYFSLPTPKFKRYLFDTIDFKSKIIGILGQRGVGKTTLIRQISQNYELPSSQIL' A
#
# COMPACT_ATOMS: atom_id res chain seq x y z
N MET A 1 3.31 26.68 -16.41
CA MET A 1 3.84 25.37 -15.97
C MET A 1 3.62 25.09 -14.47
N SER A 2 2.71 25.79 -13.78
CA SER A 2 2.53 25.67 -12.32
C SER A 2 1.18 25.08 -11.86
N SER A 3 0.24 24.74 -12.76
CA SER A 3 -1.08 24.24 -12.36
C SER A 3 -1.19 22.71 -12.24
N GLN A 4 -0.22 21.93 -12.73
CA GLN A 4 -0.29 20.46 -12.67
C GLN A 4 0.36 19.84 -11.42
N THR A 5 1.27 20.54 -10.74
CA THR A 5 1.99 20.02 -9.56
C THR A 5 1.08 19.89 -8.34
N ILE A 6 0.13 20.81 -8.18
CA ILE A 6 -0.79 20.87 -7.02
C ILE A 6 -1.65 19.60 -6.89
N SER A 7 -2.01 18.94 -7.99
CA SER A 7 -2.83 17.72 -7.93
C SER A 7 -2.03 16.50 -7.49
N LEU A 8 -0.78 16.37 -7.94
CA LEU A 8 0.08 15.23 -7.60
C LEU A 8 0.58 15.32 -6.15
N GLU A 9 0.88 16.53 -5.68
CA GLU A 9 1.21 16.81 -4.29
C GLU A 9 0.06 16.37 -3.35
N LYS A 10 -1.18 16.73 -3.69
CA LYS A 10 -2.37 16.29 -2.93
C LYS A 10 -2.54 14.78 -2.93
N LEU A 11 -2.35 14.10 -4.06
CA LEU A 11 -2.43 12.63 -4.11
C LEU A 11 -1.39 11.97 -3.19
N THR A 12 -0.20 12.54 -3.16
CA THR A 12 0.90 12.08 -2.30
C THR A 12 0.55 12.28 -0.82
N GLU A 13 -0.02 13.44 -0.48
CA GLU A 13 -0.51 13.75 0.87
C GLU A 13 -1.60 12.77 1.32
N PHE A 14 -2.62 12.53 0.50
CA PHE A 14 -3.68 11.56 0.80
C PHE A 14 -3.15 10.13 0.97
N SER A 15 -2.19 9.74 0.13
CA SER A 15 -1.53 8.43 0.24
C SER A 15 -0.81 8.30 1.58
N ASN A 16 0.02 9.28 1.94
CA ASN A 16 0.73 9.30 3.21
C ASN A 16 -0.21 9.29 4.42
N LEU A 17 -1.32 10.05 4.35
CA LEU A 17 -2.35 10.05 5.39
C LEU A 17 -3.01 8.68 5.51
N TYR A 18 -3.25 7.98 4.40
CA TYR A 18 -3.81 6.64 4.43
C TYR A 18 -2.84 5.60 5.04
N PHE A 19 -1.55 5.71 4.74
CA PHE A 19 -0.52 4.81 5.27
C PHE A 19 -0.17 5.06 6.74
N SER A 20 -0.40 6.27 7.26
CA SER A 20 -0.21 6.59 8.69
C SER A 20 -1.30 6.01 9.60
N LEU A 21 -2.43 5.57 9.02
CA LEU A 21 -3.50 4.95 9.78
C LEU A 21 -3.07 3.59 10.36
N PRO A 22 -3.52 3.25 11.58
CA PRO A 22 -3.19 1.98 12.19
C PRO A 22 -3.68 0.80 11.35
N THR A 23 -2.86 -0.25 11.21
CA THR A 23 -3.32 -1.53 10.69
C THR A 23 -3.97 -2.39 11.78
N PRO A 24 -4.90 -3.28 11.42
CA PRO A 24 -5.43 -4.27 12.36
C PRO A 24 -4.31 -5.14 12.95
N LYS A 25 -4.50 -5.59 14.20
CA LYS A 25 -3.56 -6.49 14.90
C LYS A 25 -3.42 -7.87 14.22
N PHE A 26 -4.44 -8.32 13.49
CA PHE A 26 -4.40 -9.59 12.77
C PHE A 26 -3.67 -9.43 11.43
N LYS A 27 -2.95 -10.46 10.98
CA LYS A 27 -2.39 -10.52 9.62
C LYS A 27 -3.38 -11.12 8.64
N ARG A 28 -3.44 -10.59 7.42
CA ARG A 28 -4.21 -11.20 6.32
C ARG A 28 -3.58 -12.53 5.92
N TYR A 29 -4.39 -13.50 5.51
CA TYR A 29 -3.92 -14.85 5.15
C TYR A 29 -2.83 -14.87 4.07
N LEU A 30 -2.84 -13.90 3.14
CA LEU A 30 -1.80 -13.79 2.10
C LEU A 30 -0.49 -13.17 2.60
N PHE A 31 -0.49 -12.53 3.77
CA PHE A 31 0.60 -11.69 4.23
C PHE A 31 1.94 -12.45 4.29
N ASP A 32 1.95 -13.66 4.84
CA ASP A 32 3.16 -14.49 4.97
C ASP A 32 3.44 -15.35 3.72
N THR A 33 2.56 -15.32 2.71
CA THR A 33 2.66 -16.16 1.49
C THR A 33 3.14 -15.41 0.25
N ILE A 34 3.24 -14.07 0.32
CA ILE A 34 3.63 -13.25 -0.83
C ILE A 34 5.14 -13.35 -1.04
N ASP A 35 5.54 -13.79 -2.23
CA ASP A 35 6.94 -13.82 -2.64
C ASP A 35 7.36 -12.48 -3.26
N PHE A 36 8.06 -11.67 -2.47
CA PHE A 36 8.60 -10.37 -2.89
C PHE A 36 9.80 -10.44 -3.85
N LYS A 37 10.27 -11.65 -4.22
CA LYS A 37 11.28 -11.78 -5.29
C LYS A 37 10.69 -11.51 -6.68
N SER A 38 9.37 -11.58 -6.82
CA SER A 38 8.66 -11.32 -8.07
C SER A 38 8.66 -9.82 -8.39
N LYS A 39 8.92 -9.46 -9.66
CA LYS A 39 8.93 -8.05 -10.11
C LYS A 39 7.54 -7.39 -10.04
N ILE A 40 6.47 -8.17 -10.25
CA ILE A 40 5.08 -7.72 -10.25
C ILE A 40 4.21 -8.82 -9.64
N ILE A 41 3.27 -8.44 -8.78
CA ILE A 41 2.35 -9.36 -8.11
C ILE A 41 0.92 -8.85 -8.29
N GLY A 42 0.02 -9.71 -8.78
CA GLY A 42 -1.40 -9.42 -8.90
C GLY A 42 -2.18 -10.01 -7.73
N ILE A 43 -2.89 -9.17 -6.96
CA ILE A 43 -3.76 -9.62 -5.85
C ILE A 43 -5.23 -9.59 -6.31
N LEU A 44 -5.81 -10.76 -6.58
CA LEU A 44 -7.20 -10.89 -7.01
C LEU A 44 -8.13 -11.26 -5.84
N GLY A 45 -9.35 -10.73 -5.84
CA GLY A 45 -10.39 -11.11 -4.87
C GLY A 45 -11.61 -10.20 -4.91
N GLN A 46 -12.69 -10.58 -4.23
CA GLN A 46 -13.94 -9.82 -4.18
C GLN A 46 -13.77 -8.46 -3.49
N ARG A 47 -14.73 -7.53 -3.64
CA ARG A 47 -14.72 -6.25 -2.91
C ARG A 47 -14.86 -6.51 -1.41
N GLY A 48 -14.21 -5.70 -0.57
CA GLY A 48 -14.28 -5.84 0.89
C GLY A 48 -13.41 -6.94 1.52
N VAL A 49 -12.80 -7.84 0.73
CA VAL A 49 -11.91 -8.92 1.27
C VAL A 49 -10.59 -8.41 1.88
N GLY A 50 -10.33 -7.11 1.80
CA GLY A 50 -9.19 -6.47 2.45
C GLY A 50 -7.90 -6.44 1.68
N LYS A 51 -7.96 -6.39 0.35
CA LYS A 51 -6.79 -6.22 -0.53
C LYS A 51 -5.97 -4.97 -0.16
N THR A 52 -6.63 -3.83 0.03
CA THR A 52 -5.96 -2.59 0.44
C THR A 52 -5.39 -2.69 1.85
N THR A 53 -6.06 -3.43 2.75
CA THR A 53 -5.52 -3.71 4.09
C THR A 53 -4.25 -4.55 4.02
N LEU A 54 -4.19 -5.55 3.14
CA LEU A 54 -3.01 -6.39 2.94
C LEU A 54 -1.83 -5.56 2.42
N ILE A 55 -2.05 -4.71 1.41
CA ILE A 55 -1.01 -3.80 0.89
C ILE A 55 -0.46 -2.91 2.02
N ARG A 56 -1.35 -2.32 2.84
CA ARG A 56 -0.94 -1.49 3.97
C ARG A 56 -0.17 -2.26 5.05
N GLN A 57 -0.58 -3.49 5.33
CA GLN A 57 0.14 -4.33 6.28
C GLN A 57 1.55 -4.63 5.78
N ILE A 58 1.71 -4.91 4.49
CA ILE A 58 3.02 -5.17 3.89
C ILE A 58 3.89 -3.91 4.00
N SER A 59 3.37 -2.74 3.63
CA SER A 59 4.14 -1.50 3.69
C SER A 59 4.56 -1.09 5.11
N GLN A 60 3.81 -1.48 6.14
CA GLN A 60 4.14 -1.16 7.54
C GLN A 60 5.06 -2.20 8.21
N ASN A 61 5.06 -3.45 7.74
CA ASN A 61 5.85 -4.53 8.34
C ASN A 61 7.18 -4.79 7.61
N TYR A 62 7.26 -4.43 6.32
CA TYR A 62 8.50 -4.46 5.57
C TYR A 62 9.02 -3.03 5.45
N GLU A 63 10.31 -2.80 5.78
CA GLU A 63 11.00 -1.53 5.53
C GLU A 63 11.24 -1.37 4.02
N LEU A 64 10.15 -1.13 3.28
CA LEU A 64 10.21 -0.85 1.86
C LEU A 64 10.53 0.64 1.66
N PRO A 65 11.45 0.99 0.75
CA PRO A 65 11.69 2.38 0.40
C PRO A 65 10.40 3.00 -0.15
N SER A 66 10.13 4.25 0.21
CA SER A 66 8.89 4.95 -0.19
C SER A 66 8.67 4.96 -1.70
N SER A 67 9.73 4.88 -2.52
CA SER A 67 9.67 4.77 -3.98
C SER A 67 9.09 3.46 -4.52
N GLN A 68 8.94 2.44 -3.67
CA GLN A 68 8.31 1.16 -4.01
C GLN A 68 6.85 1.09 -3.52
N ILE A 69 6.42 2.04 -2.67
CA ILE A 69 5.07 2.10 -2.10
C ILE A 69 4.23 3.22 -2.72
N LEU A 70 4.87 4.36 -3.04
CA LEU A 70 4.32 5.54 -3.73
C LEU A 70 4.69 5.53 -5.22
#